data_AF-A0A561PAT7-F1
#
_entry.id   AF-A0A561PAT7-F1
#
_cell.length_a   1.000
_cell.length_b   1.000
_cell.length_c   1.000
_cell.angle_alpha   90.00
_cell.angle_beta   90.00
_cell.angle_gamma   90.00
#
_symmetry.space_group_name_H-M   'P 1'
#
loop_
_entity.id
_entity.type
_entity.pdbx_description
1 polymer ?
#
loop_
_entity_poly.entity_id
_entity_poly.type
_entity_poly.pdbx_seq_one_letter_code
_entity_poly.pdbx_strand_id
1 'polypeptide(L)' 'MATKIFINLPVKDLERSKAFFIGLGYSFNPQFTDDKAACMVVSEHIYVMMLIESYFKTFTKKS' A
#
# COMPACT_ATOMS: atom_id res chain seq x y z
N MET A 1 -8.37 22.92 4.45
CA MET A 1 -8.72 21.81 3.55
C MET A 1 -7.54 20.85 3.56
N ALA A 2 -7.69 19.68 4.19
CA ALA A 2 -6.57 18.76 4.32
C ALA A 2 -6.42 17.90 3.07
N THR A 3 -5.33 18.09 2.34
CA THR A 3 -4.99 17.33 1.13
C THR A 3 -4.65 15.89 1.52
N LYS A 4 -5.53 14.94 1.24
CA LYS A 4 -5.24 13.53 1.44
C LYS A 4 -4.40 13.02 0.27
N ILE A 5 -3.17 12.59 0.53
CA ILE A 5 -2.24 12.06 -0.45
C ILE A 5 -2.35 10.54 -0.42
N PHE A 6 -2.65 9.95 -1.58
CA PHE A 6 -2.68 8.50 -1.77
C PHE A 6 -1.57 8.13 -2.75
N ILE A 7 -0.58 7.38 -2.29
CA ILE A 7 0.56 6.94 -3.10
C ILE A 7 0.37 5.47 -3.42
N ASN A 8 0.15 5.14 -4.69
CA ASN A 8 0.11 3.74 -5.14
C ASN A 8 1.51 3.28 -5.54
N LEU A 9 2.04 2.29 -4.83
CA LEU A 9 3.40 1.81 -5.02
C LEU A 9 3.35 0.31 -5.37
N PRO A 10 3.72 -0.07 -6.61
CA PRO A 10 3.80 -1.47 -6.99
C PRO A 10 4.99 -2.12 -6.29
N VAL A 11 4.75 -3.19 -5.56
CA VAL A 11 5.78 -3.98 -4.87
C VAL A 11 5.82 -5.39 -5.43
N LYS A 12 7.02 -5.98 -5.49
CA LYS A 12 7.20 -7.39 -5.87
C LYS A 12 6.73 -8.34 -4.78
N ASP A 13 6.99 -7.97 -3.54
CA ASP A 13 6.80 -8.83 -2.37
C ASP A 13 6.13 -8.01 -1.26
N LEU A 14 4.84 -8.30 -1.04
CA LEU A 14 4.03 -7.56 -0.08
C LEU A 14 4.46 -7.84 1.36
N GLU A 15 4.81 -9.09 1.68
CA GLU A 15 5.20 -9.49 3.03
C GLU A 15 6.52 -8.83 3.44
N ARG A 16 7.51 -8.81 2.55
CA ARG A 16 8.79 -8.16 2.79
C ARG A 16 8.65 -6.65 2.93
N SER A 17 7.80 -6.02 2.12
CA SER A 17 7.48 -4.60 2.27
C SER A 17 6.74 -4.33 3.58
N LYS A 18 5.70 -5.09 3.93
CA LYS A 18 4.99 -4.99 5.21
C LYS A 18 5.98 -5.09 6.38
N ALA A 19 6.82 -6.12 6.40
CA ALA A 19 7.80 -6.34 7.48
C ALA A 19 8.79 -5.17 7.60
N PHE A 20 9.27 -4.62 6.48
CA PHE A 20 10.15 -3.47 6.46
C PHE A 20 9.49 -2.23 7.08
N PHE A 21 8.28 -1.89 6.66
CA PHE A 21 7.56 -0.72 7.14
C PHE A 21 7.04 -0.89 8.58
N ILE A 22 6.64 -2.09 8.98
CA ILE A 22 6.35 -2.43 10.39
C ILE A 22 7.60 -2.22 11.24
N GLY A 23 8.77 -2.69 10.75
CA GLY A 23 10.05 -2.49 11.43
C GLY A 23 10.48 -1.02 11.55
N LEU A 24 10.02 -0.16 10.64
CA LEU A 24 10.20 1.29 10.70
C LEU A 24 9.22 1.99 11.66
N GLY A 25 8.25 1.26 12.24
CA GLY A 25 7.23 1.81 13.14
C GLY A 25 6.01 2.39 12.44
N TYR A 26 5.81 2.09 11.15
CA TYR A 26 4.59 2.50 10.45
C TYR A 26 3.42 1.57 10.75
N SER A 27 2.24 2.18 10.82
CA SER A 27 0.99 1.47 11.03
C SER A 27 0.32 1.12 9.71
N PHE A 28 -0.21 -0.09 9.65
CA PHE A 28 -1.01 -0.57 8.54
C PHE A 28 -2.49 -0.48 8.89
N ASN A 29 -3.31 -0.07 7.93
CA ASN A 29 -4.75 -0.10 8.08
C ASN A 29 -5.24 -1.53 7.76
N PRO A 30 -5.70 -2.32 8.75
CA PRO A 30 -6.14 -3.69 8.52
C PRO A 30 -7.37 -3.77 7.62
N GLN A 31 -8.17 -2.70 7.49
CA GLN A 31 -9.33 -2.67 6.57
C GLN A 31 -8.92 -2.66 5.09
N PHE A 32 -7.70 -2.24 4.77
CA PHE A 32 -7.17 -2.18 3.41
C PHE A 32 -5.87 -2.98 3.28
N THR A 33 -5.65 -3.91 4.20
CA THR A 33 -4.51 -4.82 4.17
C THR A 33 -5.05 -6.22 3.89
N ASP A 34 -4.75 -6.69 2.69
CA ASP A 34 -5.09 -8.02 2.19
C ASP A 34 -3.81 -8.75 1.79
N ASP A 35 -3.94 -9.93 1.18
CA ASP A 35 -2.82 -10.73 0.69
C ASP A 35 -2.17 -10.10 -0.55
N LYS A 36 -2.93 -9.26 -1.27
CA LYS A 36 -2.51 -8.63 -2.54
C LYS A 36 -2.25 -7.13 -2.44
N ALA A 37 -2.62 -6.50 -1.33
CA ALA A 37 -2.50 -5.06 -1.13
C ALA A 37 -2.28 -4.73 0.35
N ALA A 38 -1.50 -3.69 0.65
CA ALA A 38 -1.27 -3.21 2.00
C ALA A 38 -1.42 -1.69 2.02
N CYS A 39 -2.28 -1.19 2.89
CA CYS A 39 -2.44 0.25 3.07
C CYS A 39 -1.68 0.68 4.32
N MET A 40 -0.60 1.42 4.11
CA MET A 40 0.19 2.01 5.17
C MET A 40 -0.29 3.43 5.45
N VAL A 41 -0.56 3.73 6.72
CA VAL A 41 -0.95 5.06 7.19
C VAL A 41 0.29 5.75 7.71
N VAL A 42 0.79 6.73 6.97
CA VAL A 42 1.96 7.52 7.36
C VAL A 42 1.53 8.69 8.24
N SER A 43 0.35 9.27 7.97
CA SER A 43 -0.25 10.35 8.75
C SER A 43 -1.76 10.39 8.49
N GLU A 44 -2.53 11.18 9.25
CA GLU A 44 -3.98 11.36 9.03
C GLU A 44 -4.36 11.78 7.60
N HIS A 45 -3.41 12.36 6.87
CA HIS A 45 -3.57 12.83 5.50
C HIS A 45 -2.73 12.07 4.47
N ILE A 46 -1.83 11.16 4.87
CA ILE A 46 -0.92 10.48 3.94
C ILE A 46 -1.10 8.97 4.06
N TYR A 47 -1.50 8.38 2.94
CA TYR A 47 -1.76 6.95 2.80
C TYR A 47 -0.90 6.40 1.66
N VAL A 48 -0.20 5.31 1.92
CA VAL A 48 0.60 4.60 0.92
C VAL A 48 -0.04 3.25 0.67
N MET A 49 -0.61 3.09 -0.52
CA MET A 49 -1.17 1.82 -0.99
C MET A 49 -0.08 1.04 -1.71
N MET A 50 0.44 0.02 -1.05
CA MET A 50 1.34 -0.95 -1.67
C MET A 50 0.53 -2.05 -2.31
N LEU A 51 0.74 -2.28 -3.60
CA LEU A 51 -0.01 -3.26 -4.38
C LEU A 51 0.98 -4.26 -4.97
N ILE A 52 0.70 -5.56 -4.91
CA ILE A 52 1.57 -6.50 -5.61
C ILE A 52 1.53 -6.22 -7.11
N GLU A 53 2.65 -6.35 -7.81
CA GLU A 53 2.70 -6.13 -9.27
C GLU A 53 1.61 -6.92 -10.01
N SER A 54 1.31 -8.14 -9.58
CA SER A 54 0.24 -8.98 -10.14
C SER A 54 -1.15 -8.33 -10.03
N TYR A 55 -1.43 -7.65 -8.92
CA TYR A 55 -2.70 -6.97 -8.65
C TYR A 55 -2.75 -5.60 -9.33
N PHE A 56 -1.62 -4.91 -9.39
CA PHE A 56 -1.46 -3.68 -10.16
C PHE A 56 -1.66 -3.91 -11.67
N LYS A 57 -1.19 -5.05 -12.19
CA LYS A 57 -1.44 -5.47 -13.58
C LYS A 57 -2.92 -5.70 -13.88
N THR A 58 -3.70 -6.25 -12.94
CA THR A 58 -5.17 -6.34 -13.09
C THR A 58 -5.88 -4.99 -13.06
N PHE A 59 -5.28 -3.95 -12.47
CA PHE A 59 -5.83 -2.60 -12.46
C PHE A 59 -5.73 -1.91 -13.83
N THR A 60 -4.77 -2.32 -14.65
CA THR A 60 -4.57 -1.73 -15.98
C THR A 60 -5.02 -2.73 -17.04
N LYS A 61 -6.30 -2.66 -17.43
CA LYS A 61 -6.76 -3.28 -18.69
C LYS A 61 -6.04 -2.59 -19.84
N LYS A 62 -4.89 -3.11 -20.25
CA LYS A 62 -4.40 -2.92 -21.62
C LYS A 62 -5.08 -4.01 -22.46
N SER A 63 -6.21 -3.66 -23.08
CA SER A 63 -6.73 -4.39 -24.23
C SER A 63 -5.72 -4.34 -25.37
#